data_AF-A0A957NLR0-F1
#
_entry.id   AF-A0A957NLR0-F1
#
_cell.length_a   1.000
_cell.length_b   1.000
_cell.length_c   1.000
_cell.angle_alpha   90.00
_cell.angle_beta   90.00
_cell.angle_gamma   90.00
#
_symmetry.space_group_name_H-M   'P 1'
#
loop_
_entity.id
_entity.type
_entity.pdbx_description
1 polymer ?
#
loop_
_entity_poly.entity_id
_entity_poly.type
_entity_poly.pdbx_seq_one_letter_code
_entity_poly.pdbx_strand_id
1 'polypeptide(L)'
;RPEWETTPLYSPAYRLLSLEAPDPTTQHHLIAHLLGDGHLLTAPVVDAILQRAEGNPLFLREIVNTLKERGALIPTKSGWVLTDEWRTVPLPATIERAIQARLDQLSAPGREVIDRASVIGQEFDYELLEPLQADAIRHELDERLQELTRRQFIQQAGLAFTLSYAFTHGLIQETIYQKLAKEARQWLHRLLAQLLQRRSDSAPELLAYHYVRSSDRLNAIRYTLAAAQHSAENWANATALAWYDSALAKLDSFVVEPPTALEQEQGASDEQLRDWRVNALGGRAAVNGAIGHNEAAIDDYQQVLQLYGDQPNASPVDLAAYHRKLAIAYHDKGAFDEALAALDQGFTLLTGQQSAEVGRHHLWRGMVLFRQGEVAAALAAAQQGVAHFPQRESAADLRDIAQAYNLQGIIYLNLAQTADAIAAHEQSCAYYRQADYLPGLERATSNL
;
A
#
# COMPACT_ATOMS: atom_id res chain seq x y z
N ARG A 1 -12.53 0.40 21.26
CA ARG A 1 -11.39 -0.44 20.82
C ARG A 1 -11.11 -0.06 19.39
N PRO A 2 -9.93 0.47 19.04
CA PRO A 2 -9.65 0.75 17.64
C PRO A 2 -9.42 -0.58 16.91
N GLU A 3 -10.10 -0.77 15.78
CA GLU A 3 -9.85 -1.83 14.80
C GLU A 3 -8.57 -1.47 14.03
N TRP A 4 -7.43 -1.57 14.68
CA TRP A 4 -6.20 -1.93 13.98
C TRP A 4 -6.13 -3.46 14.01
N GLU A 5 -6.94 -4.14 13.21
CA GLU A 5 -6.51 -5.46 12.74
C GLU A 5 -5.42 -5.23 11.69
N THR A 6 -4.24 -4.82 12.18
CA THR A 6 -3.00 -5.11 11.47
C THR A 6 -2.80 -6.60 11.61
N THR A 7 -3.16 -7.36 10.57
CA THR A 7 -2.58 -8.69 10.38
C THR A 7 -1.07 -8.55 10.51
N PRO A 8 -0.40 -9.13 11.53
CA PRO A 8 1.02 -8.93 11.69
C PRO A 8 1.72 -9.57 10.50
N LEU A 9 2.55 -8.79 9.82
CA LEU A 9 3.59 -9.27 8.92
C LEU A 9 4.43 -10.29 9.71
N TYR A 10 4.20 -11.59 9.51
CA TYR A 10 4.94 -12.64 10.21
C TYR A 10 6.42 -12.61 9.81
N SER A 11 7.25 -12.06 10.70
CA SER A 11 8.70 -12.17 10.73
C SER A 11 9.10 -12.43 12.20
N PRO A 12 9.97 -13.40 12.51
CA PRO A 12 10.22 -13.85 13.89
C PRO A 12 10.99 -12.85 14.80
N ALA A 13 11.05 -11.56 14.46
CA ALA A 13 11.93 -10.57 15.09
C ALA A 13 11.24 -9.37 15.77
N TYR A 14 9.93 -9.39 15.99
CA TYR A 14 9.27 -8.33 16.79
C TYR A 14 8.89 -8.81 18.19
N ARG A 15 9.25 -8.01 19.20
CA ARG A 15 8.76 -8.16 20.56
C ARG A 15 7.57 -7.23 20.74
N LEU A 16 6.39 -7.82 20.90
CA LEU A 16 5.18 -7.07 21.22
C LEU A 16 5.29 -6.58 22.67
N LEU A 17 5.52 -5.28 22.84
CA LEU A 17 5.49 -4.63 24.15
C LEU A 17 4.07 -4.12 24.36
N SER A 18 3.30 -4.84 25.18
CA SER A 18 2.00 -4.34 25.63
C SER A 18 2.25 -3.23 26.64
N LEU A 19 1.79 -2.02 26.34
CA LEU A 19 1.81 -0.91 27.29
C LEU A 19 0.62 -1.09 28.23
N GLU A 20 0.90 -1.52 29.45
CA GLU A 20 -0.10 -1.55 30.53
C GLU A 20 -0.35 -0.15 31.06
N ALA A 21 -1.52 0.06 31.68
CA ALA A 21 -1.77 1.28 32.42
C ALA A 21 -0.67 1.44 33.49
N PRO A 22 -0.08 2.65 33.65
CA PRO A 22 0.99 2.84 34.63
C PRO A 22 0.50 2.46 36.02
N ASP A 23 1.39 1.90 36.82
CA ASP A 23 1.08 1.55 38.20
C ASP A 23 0.73 2.82 39.01
N PRO A 24 0.04 2.68 40.15
CA PRO A 24 -0.37 3.81 40.97
C PRO A 24 0.78 4.75 41.36
N THR A 25 1.99 4.25 41.58
CA THR A 25 3.16 5.07 41.92
C THR A 25 3.59 5.91 40.73
N THR A 26 3.64 5.33 39.54
CA THR A 26 3.91 6.06 38.29
C THR A 26 2.84 7.11 37.98
N GLN A 27 1.57 6.81 38.23
CA GLN A 27 0.47 7.78 38.08
C GLN A 27 0.59 8.95 39.08
N HIS A 28 0.95 8.67 40.33
CA HIS A 28 1.23 9.72 41.33
C HIS A 28 2.39 10.62 40.90
N HIS A 29 3.48 10.04 40.39
CA HIS A 29 4.63 10.78 39.89
C HIS A 29 4.26 11.64 38.67
N LEU A 30 3.39 11.14 37.80
CA LEU A 30 2.87 11.91 36.66
C LEU A 30 2.03 13.11 37.13
N ILE A 31 1.14 12.94 38.11
CA ILE A 31 0.37 14.07 38.69
C ILE A 31 1.32 15.09 39.32
N ALA A 32 2.30 14.64 40.09
CA ALA A 32 3.30 15.51 40.71
C ALA A 32 4.05 16.34 39.65
N HIS A 33 4.51 15.69 38.57
CA HIS A 33 5.19 16.36 37.47
C HIS A 33 4.29 17.39 36.76
N LEU A 34 3.03 17.05 36.49
CA LEU A 34 2.07 17.95 35.87
C LEU A 34 1.72 19.19 36.71
N LEU A 35 1.96 19.12 38.03
CA LEU A 35 1.73 20.20 38.98
C LEU A 35 3.00 21.03 39.28
N GLY A 36 4.14 20.62 38.75
CA GLY A 36 5.44 21.28 38.94
C GLY A 36 6.20 20.72 40.15
N ASP A 37 7.51 20.48 39.96
CA ASP A 37 8.39 19.95 41.00
C ASP A 37 8.45 20.90 42.21
N GLY A 38 8.18 20.38 43.42
CA GLY A 38 8.33 21.12 44.69
C GLY A 38 7.03 21.43 45.46
N HIS A 39 5.86 21.02 44.96
CA HIS A 39 4.59 21.22 45.64
C HIS A 39 4.04 19.90 46.22
N LEU A 40 3.69 19.89 47.51
CA LEU A 40 3.06 18.73 48.15
C LEU A 40 1.63 18.55 47.63
N LEU A 41 1.36 17.35 47.15
CA LEU A 41 0.03 16.87 46.79
C LEU A 41 -0.68 16.37 48.05
N THR A 42 -1.88 16.86 48.35
CA THR A 42 -2.69 16.23 49.39
C THR A 42 -3.32 14.96 48.83
N ALA A 43 -3.27 13.85 49.57
CA ALA A 43 -3.83 12.56 49.14
C ALA A 43 -5.26 12.63 48.59
N PRO A 44 -6.19 13.43 49.17
CA PRO A 44 -7.55 13.57 48.64
C PRO A 44 -7.62 14.14 47.22
N VAL A 45 -6.67 14.99 46.83
CA VAL A 45 -6.61 15.59 45.48
C VAL A 45 -6.18 14.53 44.47
N VAL A 46 -5.18 13.72 44.83
CA VAL A 46 -4.65 12.68 43.96
C VAL A 46 -5.68 11.57 43.75
N ASP A 47 -6.29 11.08 44.82
CA ASP A 47 -7.30 10.02 44.75
C ASP A 47 -8.51 10.44 43.90
N ALA A 48 -8.95 11.69 44.02
CA ALA A 48 -10.06 12.23 43.24
C ALA A 48 -9.75 12.31 41.73
N ILE A 49 -8.52 12.64 41.36
CA ILE A 49 -8.06 12.72 39.98
C ILE A 49 -7.89 11.30 39.42
N LEU A 50 -7.26 10.39 40.17
CA LEU A 50 -7.00 9.01 39.75
C LEU A 50 -8.29 8.20 39.56
N GLN A 51 -9.26 8.33 40.46
CA GLN A 51 -10.57 7.67 40.34
C GLN A 51 -11.31 8.07 39.06
N ARG A 52 -11.07 9.28 38.55
CA ARG A 52 -11.71 9.79 37.32
C ARG A 52 -10.92 9.54 36.05
N ALA A 53 -9.60 9.43 36.13
CA ALA A 53 -8.74 9.27 34.96
C ALA A 53 -8.67 7.82 34.44
N GLU A 54 -9.25 6.86 35.17
CA GLU A 54 -9.20 5.41 34.87
C GLU A 54 -7.78 4.90 34.52
N GLY A 55 -6.76 5.55 35.10
CA GLY A 55 -5.35 5.21 34.90
C GLY A 55 -4.76 5.60 33.54
N ASN A 56 -5.46 6.36 32.69
CA ASN A 56 -4.93 6.81 31.41
C ASN A 56 -4.09 8.11 31.58
N PRO A 57 -2.78 8.10 31.26
CA PRO A 57 -1.89 9.26 31.42
C PRO A 57 -2.33 10.53 30.71
N LEU A 58 -2.89 10.38 29.51
CA LEU A 58 -3.44 11.50 28.75
C LEU A 58 -4.67 12.05 29.47
N PHE A 59 -5.58 11.18 29.92
CA PHE A 59 -6.79 11.62 30.62
C PHE A 59 -6.50 12.32 31.94
N LEU A 60 -5.54 11.79 32.68
CA LEU A 60 -5.06 12.35 33.95
C LEU A 60 -4.51 13.76 33.74
N ARG A 61 -3.71 13.98 32.69
CA ARG A 61 -3.26 15.31 32.26
C ARG A 61 -4.43 16.24 31.98
N GLU A 62 -5.45 15.77 31.27
CA GLU A 62 -6.60 16.62 30.94
C GLU A 62 -7.46 17.00 32.13
N ILE A 63 -7.65 16.09 33.08
CA ILE A 63 -8.36 16.39 34.33
C ILE A 63 -7.61 17.47 35.11
N VAL A 64 -6.28 17.33 35.25
CA VAL A 64 -5.44 18.32 35.93
C VAL A 64 -5.52 19.70 35.25
N ASN A 65 -5.38 19.75 33.92
CA ASN A 65 -5.47 21.01 33.18
C ASN A 65 -6.86 21.67 33.30
N THR A 66 -7.93 20.89 33.16
CA THR A 66 -9.31 21.38 33.28
C THR A 66 -9.57 22.00 34.65
N LEU A 67 -9.07 21.37 35.71
CA LEU A 67 -9.22 21.88 37.07
C LEU A 67 -8.43 23.17 37.30
N LYS A 68 -7.21 23.29 36.73
CA LYS A 68 -6.42 24.53 36.77
C LYS A 68 -7.10 25.66 36.02
N GLU A 69 -7.53 25.42 34.79
CA GLU A 69 -8.17 26.42 33.92
C GLU A 69 -9.46 26.97 34.54
N ARG A 70 -10.24 26.12 35.22
CA ARG A 70 -11.49 26.51 35.89
C ARG A 70 -11.29 27.08 37.30
N GLY A 71 -10.04 27.25 37.74
CA GLY A 71 -9.74 27.75 39.08
C GLY A 71 -10.13 26.81 40.21
N ALA A 72 -10.44 25.55 39.89
CA ALA A 72 -10.80 24.53 40.87
C ALA A 72 -9.58 23.82 41.49
N LEU A 73 -8.40 23.99 40.87
CA LEU A 73 -7.11 23.56 41.39
C LEU A 73 -6.19 24.79 41.41
N ILE A 74 -5.88 25.29 42.61
CA ILE A 74 -5.13 26.54 42.79
C ILE A 74 -3.80 26.30 43.51
N PRO A 75 -2.74 27.06 43.15
CA PRO A 75 -1.46 26.99 43.84
C PRO A 75 -1.55 27.70 45.20
N THR A 76 -0.93 27.12 46.21
CA THR A 76 -0.81 27.66 47.58
C THR A 76 0.65 27.58 48.06
N LYS A 77 0.96 28.23 49.19
CA LYS A 77 2.31 28.17 49.79
C LYS A 77 2.75 26.75 50.17
N SER A 78 1.81 25.84 50.38
CA SER A 78 2.04 24.46 50.81
C SER A 78 1.84 23.43 49.70
N GLY A 79 1.52 23.85 48.47
CA GLY A 79 1.26 22.95 47.35
C GLY A 79 -0.02 23.29 46.60
N TRP A 80 -0.69 22.30 46.02
CA TRP A 80 -1.95 22.50 45.29
C TRP A 80 -3.16 22.07 46.11
N VAL A 81 -4.25 22.85 46.05
CA VAL A 81 -5.49 22.56 46.78
C VAL A 81 -6.67 22.63 45.82
N LEU A 82 -7.61 21.68 45.97
CA LEU A 82 -8.90 21.73 45.28
C LEU A 82 -9.84 22.71 46.01
N THR A 83 -10.47 23.63 45.30
CA THR A 83 -11.49 24.53 45.86
C THR A 83 -12.78 23.78 46.14
N ASP A 84 -13.65 24.24 47.04
CA ASP A 84 -14.92 23.56 47.35
C ASP A 84 -15.81 23.31 46.11
N GLU A 85 -15.64 24.12 45.08
CA GLU A 85 -16.36 24.04 43.81
C GLU A 85 -15.83 22.94 42.86
N TRP A 86 -14.72 22.28 43.18
CA TRP A 86 -14.10 21.27 42.30
C TRP A 86 -15.05 20.12 41.92
N ARG A 87 -15.95 19.74 42.84
CA ARG A 87 -16.95 18.68 42.61
C ARG A 87 -18.05 19.09 41.63
N THR A 88 -18.23 20.40 41.43
CA THR A 88 -19.18 20.98 40.49
C THR A 88 -18.56 21.30 39.14
N VAL A 89 -17.23 21.19 39.03
CA VAL A 89 -16.55 21.30 37.74
C VAL A 89 -17.01 20.17 36.83
N PRO A 90 -17.58 20.47 35.66
CA PRO A 90 -17.93 19.44 34.68
C PRO A 90 -16.63 18.87 34.11
N LEU A 91 -16.18 17.78 34.71
CA LEU A 91 -15.05 17.02 34.20
C LEU A 91 -15.50 16.13 33.04
N PRO A 92 -14.69 16.01 31.97
CA PRO A 92 -15.03 15.16 30.85
C PRO A 92 -15.23 13.71 31.32
N ALA A 93 -16.27 13.05 30.82
CA ALA A 93 -16.54 11.64 31.14
C ALA A 93 -15.67 10.67 30.33
N THR A 94 -15.02 11.15 29.27
CA THR A 94 -14.11 10.37 28.41
C THR A 94 -12.98 11.26 27.90
N ILE A 95 -11.91 10.65 27.41
CA ILE A 95 -10.77 11.36 26.82
C ILE A 95 -11.19 12.12 25.56
N GLU A 96 -12.08 11.57 24.74
CA GLU A 96 -12.59 12.25 23.55
C GLU A 96 -13.40 13.51 23.89
N ARG A 97 -14.12 13.50 25.03
CA ARG A 97 -14.80 14.70 25.56
C ARG A 97 -13.80 15.70 26.11
N ALA A 98 -12.70 15.23 26.71
CA ALA A 98 -11.64 16.10 27.21
C ALA A 98 -10.92 16.81 26.06
N ILE A 99 -10.56 16.05 25.01
CA ILE A 99 -10.00 16.59 23.77
C ILE A 99 -10.98 17.57 23.14
N GLN A 100 -12.28 17.24 23.07
CA GLN A 100 -13.29 18.17 22.54
C GLN A 100 -13.33 19.50 23.30
N ALA A 101 -13.36 19.45 24.63
CA ALA A 101 -13.41 20.66 25.44
C ALA A 101 -12.20 21.56 25.21
N ARG A 102 -11.02 21.00 24.92
CA ARG A 102 -9.83 21.78 24.53
C ARG A 102 -9.96 22.35 23.12
N LEU A 103 -10.49 21.57 22.19
CA LEU A 103 -10.72 22.00 20.82
C LEU A 103 -11.72 23.17 20.76
N ASP A 104 -12.71 23.20 21.66
CA ASP A 104 -13.70 24.28 21.77
C ASP A 104 -13.10 25.60 22.28
N GLN A 105 -11.92 25.55 22.91
CA GLN A 105 -11.19 26.73 23.37
C GLN A 105 -10.18 27.27 22.33
N LEU A 106 -9.96 26.57 21.21
CA LEU A 106 -9.08 27.04 20.16
C LEU A 106 -9.67 28.25 19.45
N SER A 107 -8.80 29.16 19.00
CA SER A 107 -9.22 30.15 18.01
C SER A 107 -9.74 29.45 16.74
N ALA A 108 -10.69 30.06 16.04
CA ALA A 108 -11.19 29.50 14.78
C ALA A 108 -10.06 29.21 13.76
N PRO A 109 -9.05 30.10 13.59
CA PRO A 109 -7.90 29.81 12.74
C PRO A 109 -7.02 28.66 13.25
N GLY A 110 -6.82 28.54 14.58
CA GLY A 110 -6.09 27.42 15.16
C GLY A 110 -6.82 26.09 14.98
N ARG A 111 -8.16 26.10 15.06
CA ARG A 111 -9.00 24.93 14.80
C ARG A 111 -8.89 24.47 13.34
N GLU A 112 -8.89 25.40 12.39
CA GLU A 112 -8.72 25.09 10.97
C GLU A 112 -7.37 24.41 10.68
N VAL A 113 -6.29 24.91 11.28
CA VAL A 113 -4.94 24.33 11.10
C VAL A 113 -4.87 22.90 11.63
N ILE A 114 -5.39 22.64 12.84
CA ILE A 114 -5.30 21.30 13.44
C ILE A 114 -6.21 20.29 12.76
N ASP A 115 -7.38 20.73 12.27
CA ASP A 115 -8.28 19.92 11.46
C ASP A 115 -7.58 19.46 10.17
N ARG A 116 -6.85 20.36 9.49
CA ARG A 116 -6.06 20.04 8.29
C ARG A 116 -4.88 19.12 8.59
N ALA A 117 -4.12 19.42 9.63
CA ALA A 117 -2.99 18.60 10.07
C ALA A 117 -3.42 17.16 10.38
N SER A 118 -4.63 16.97 10.91
CA SER A 118 -5.15 15.64 11.23
C SER A 118 -5.31 14.72 10.02
N VAL A 119 -5.41 15.27 8.80
CA VAL A 119 -5.51 14.48 7.56
C VAL A 119 -4.12 14.10 7.00
N ILE A 120 -3.08 14.88 7.34
CA ILE A 120 -1.71 14.61 6.89
C ILE A 120 -1.16 13.37 7.60
N GLY A 121 -1.25 13.35 8.94
CA GLY A 121 -0.76 12.24 9.75
C GLY A 121 -0.42 12.65 11.17
N GLN A 122 0.10 11.70 11.95
CA GLN A 122 0.58 11.96 13.31
C GLN A 122 1.80 12.88 13.33
N GLU A 123 2.64 12.80 12.30
CA GLU A 123 3.75 13.71 12.03
C GLU A 123 3.53 14.35 10.65
N PHE A 124 3.86 15.63 10.52
CA PHE A 124 3.64 16.38 9.29
C PHE A 124 4.66 17.49 9.09
N ASP A 125 5.07 17.65 7.83
CA ASP A 125 5.95 18.73 7.40
C ASP A 125 5.17 20.04 7.27
N TYR A 126 5.81 21.15 7.66
CA TYR A 126 5.27 22.49 7.44
C TYR A 126 4.96 22.72 5.95
N GLU A 127 5.81 22.22 5.04
CA GLU A 127 5.65 22.36 3.59
C GLU A 127 4.43 21.61 3.02
N LEU A 128 3.93 20.59 3.72
CA LEU A 128 2.68 19.92 3.36
C LEU A 128 1.46 20.61 3.97
N LEU A 129 1.60 21.23 5.13
CA LEU A 129 0.52 21.91 5.84
C LEU A 129 0.22 23.31 5.29
N GLU A 130 1.25 24.07 4.92
CA GLU A 130 1.14 25.45 4.45
C GLU A 130 0.23 25.59 3.22
N PRO A 131 0.38 24.78 2.15
CA PRO A 131 -0.47 24.90 0.97
C PRO A 131 -1.92 24.45 1.21
N LEU A 132 -2.20 23.76 2.32
CA LEU A 132 -3.57 23.44 2.72
C LEU A 132 -4.27 24.65 3.35
N GLN A 133 -3.53 25.70 3.72
CA GLN A 133 -4.12 26.89 4.31
C GLN A 133 -4.73 27.80 3.24
N ALA A 134 -6.07 27.85 3.21
CA ALA A 134 -6.79 28.77 2.35
C ALA A 134 -6.49 30.22 2.79
N ASP A 135 -5.69 30.93 1.99
CA ASP A 135 -5.45 32.37 2.08
C ASP A 135 -4.63 32.90 3.27
N ALA A 136 -4.01 32.03 4.08
CA ALA A 136 -3.16 32.48 5.19
C ALA A 136 -1.79 32.98 4.68
N ILE A 137 -1.40 34.20 5.06
CA ILE A 137 -0.02 34.67 4.94
C ILE A 137 0.84 33.84 5.91
N ARG A 138 2.05 33.45 5.50
CA ARG A 138 3.00 32.64 6.29
C ARG A 138 3.07 32.99 7.78
N HIS A 139 3.12 34.29 8.10
CA HIS A 139 3.18 34.76 9.49
C HIS A 139 1.95 34.33 10.32
N GLU A 140 0.76 34.27 9.74
CA GLU A 140 -0.45 33.83 10.42
C GLU A 140 -0.43 32.33 10.73
N LEU A 141 0.17 31.50 9.86
CA LEU A 141 0.32 30.08 10.12
C LEU A 141 1.27 29.83 11.31
N ASP A 142 2.37 30.56 11.38
CA ASP A 142 3.31 30.47 12.51
C ASP A 142 2.63 30.81 13.85
N GLU A 143 1.80 31.86 13.90
CA GLU A 143 1.04 32.23 15.11
C GLU A 143 0.03 31.14 15.52
N ARG A 144 -0.65 30.53 14.53
CA ARG A 144 -1.58 29.43 14.76
C ARG A 144 -0.85 28.19 15.29
N LEU A 145 0.30 27.84 14.73
CA LEU A 145 1.15 26.73 15.19
C LEU A 145 1.71 26.98 16.60
N GLN A 146 2.04 28.23 16.94
CA GLN A 146 2.43 28.61 18.29
C GLN A 146 1.27 28.48 19.29
N GLU A 147 0.04 28.82 18.91
CA GLU A 147 -1.15 28.53 19.74
C GLU A 147 -1.28 27.02 19.97
N LEU A 148 -1.25 26.21 18.92
CA LEU A 148 -1.38 24.75 19.01
C LEU A 148 -0.28 24.11 19.87
N THR A 149 0.95 24.62 19.77
CA THR A 149 2.09 24.18 20.58
C THR A 149 1.94 24.57 22.04
N ARG A 150 1.61 25.84 22.32
CA ARG A 150 1.37 26.34 23.68
C ARG A 150 0.22 25.60 24.36
N ARG A 151 -0.82 25.26 23.60
CA ARG A 151 -1.95 24.46 24.07
C ARG A 151 -1.68 22.96 24.05
N GLN A 152 -0.48 22.48 23.71
CA GLN A 152 -0.07 21.07 23.74
C GLN A 152 -0.92 20.14 22.86
N PHE A 153 -1.34 20.62 21.69
CA PHE A 153 -1.91 19.75 20.66
C PHE A 153 -0.84 19.13 19.79
N ILE A 154 0.19 19.92 19.49
CA ILE A 154 1.34 19.54 18.67
C ILE A 154 2.63 19.96 19.37
N GLN A 155 3.74 19.39 18.91
CA GLN A 155 5.09 19.76 19.29
C GLN A 155 5.96 19.79 18.03
N GLN A 156 7.02 20.60 18.05
CA GLN A 156 8.00 20.58 16.97
C GLN A 156 8.72 19.22 16.95
N ALA A 157 8.90 18.67 15.76
CA ALA A 157 9.52 17.37 15.50
C ALA A 157 10.60 17.50 14.42
N GLY A 158 11.34 16.42 14.19
CA GLY A 158 12.31 16.30 13.09
C GLY A 158 13.74 16.74 13.42
N LEU A 159 14.65 16.49 12.46
CA LEU A 159 16.05 16.90 12.49
C LEU A 159 16.20 18.31 11.90
N ALA A 160 17.31 18.99 12.22
CA ALA A 160 17.56 20.43 12.03
C ALA A 160 17.34 21.04 10.62
N PHE A 161 17.02 20.25 9.60
CA PHE A 161 16.92 20.69 8.21
C PHE A 161 15.48 20.77 7.67
N THR A 162 14.47 20.22 8.36
CA THR A 162 13.05 20.34 7.97
C THR A 162 12.19 20.79 9.15
N LEU A 163 11.34 21.79 8.91
CA LEU A 163 10.38 22.23 9.92
C LEU A 163 9.19 21.26 9.93
N SER A 164 9.15 20.36 10.91
CA SER A 164 8.07 19.40 11.07
C SER A 164 7.43 19.49 12.45
N TYR A 165 6.20 19.00 12.56
CA TYR A 165 5.44 18.95 13.80
C TYR A 165 4.86 17.55 13.97
N ALA A 166 4.65 17.17 15.23
CA ALA A 166 3.98 15.93 15.61
C ALA A 166 2.82 16.26 16.55
N PHE A 167 1.71 15.55 16.42
CA PHE A 167 0.69 15.54 17.46
C PHE A 167 1.31 15.01 18.76
N THR A 168 1.07 15.69 19.87
CA THR A 168 1.60 15.26 21.18
C THR A 168 1.09 13.87 21.56
N HIS A 169 -0.05 13.44 21.01
CA HIS A 169 -0.59 12.10 21.18
C HIS A 169 -1.44 11.66 19.97
N GLY A 170 -1.33 10.39 19.55
CA GLY A 170 -2.09 9.83 18.41
C GLY A 170 -3.62 9.96 18.58
N LEU A 171 -4.14 9.67 19.78
CA LEU A 171 -5.57 9.82 20.09
C LEU A 171 -6.12 11.25 19.86
N ILE A 172 -5.29 12.30 20.00
CA ILE A 172 -5.69 13.68 19.67
C ILE A 172 -5.95 13.78 18.17
N GLN A 173 -4.99 13.34 17.35
CA GLN A 173 -5.12 13.31 15.90
C GLN A 173 -6.34 12.49 15.46
N GLU A 174 -6.51 11.28 16.01
CA GLU A 174 -7.64 10.41 15.69
C GLU A 174 -8.98 11.05 16.02
N THR A 175 -9.10 11.65 17.22
CA THR A 175 -10.34 12.31 17.67
C THR A 175 -10.70 13.48 16.75
N ILE A 176 -9.71 14.26 16.32
CA ILE A 176 -9.92 15.39 15.41
C ILE A 176 -10.33 14.88 14.03
N TYR A 177 -9.55 13.94 13.47
CA TYR A 177 -9.81 13.35 12.16
C TYR A 177 -11.20 12.73 12.07
N GLN A 178 -11.62 11.95 13.08
CA GLN A 178 -12.92 11.28 13.09
C GLN A 178 -14.11 12.26 13.16
N LYS A 179 -13.91 13.47 13.71
CA LYS A 179 -14.95 14.50 13.83
C LYS A 179 -15.12 15.36 12.60
N LEU A 180 -14.18 15.31 11.66
CA LEU A 180 -14.34 15.98 10.38
C LEU A 180 -15.53 15.41 9.60
N ALA A 181 -16.35 16.31 9.06
CA ALA A 181 -17.39 15.95 8.10
C ALA A 181 -16.79 15.12 6.97
N LYS A 182 -17.55 14.16 6.44
CA LYS A 182 -17.07 13.23 5.41
C LYS A 182 -16.55 13.99 4.18
N GLU A 183 -17.28 15.02 3.77
CA GLU A 183 -16.98 15.86 2.61
C GLU A 183 -15.68 16.66 2.84
N ALA A 184 -15.49 17.18 4.05
CA ALA A 184 -14.25 17.89 4.42
C ALA A 184 -13.05 16.95 4.40
N ARG A 185 -13.18 15.73 4.93
CA ARG A 185 -12.13 14.71 4.85
C ARG A 185 -11.78 14.37 3.40
N GLN A 186 -12.80 14.10 2.58
CA GLN A 186 -12.59 13.75 1.18
C GLN A 186 -11.90 14.87 0.40
N TRP A 187 -12.30 16.12 0.64
CA TRP A 187 -11.68 17.29 0.04
C TRP A 187 -10.21 17.45 0.47
N LEU A 188 -9.91 17.33 1.77
CA LEU A 188 -8.54 17.42 2.30
C LEU A 188 -7.64 16.29 1.77
N HIS A 189 -8.15 15.06 1.72
CA HIS A 189 -7.42 13.93 1.14
C HIS A 189 -7.10 14.17 -0.33
N ARG A 190 -8.03 14.73 -1.11
CA ARG A 190 -7.78 15.08 -2.51
C ARG A 190 -6.67 16.14 -2.63
N LEU A 191 -6.76 17.21 -1.85
CA LEU A 191 -5.80 18.31 -1.91
C LEU A 191 -4.39 17.84 -1.50
N LEU A 192 -4.30 17.04 -0.44
CA LEU A 192 -3.04 16.46 0.00
C LEU A 192 -2.43 15.51 -1.05
N ALA A 193 -3.25 14.66 -1.69
CA ALA A 193 -2.78 13.81 -2.76
C ALA A 193 -2.23 14.61 -3.95
N GLN A 194 -2.88 15.73 -4.30
CA GLN A 194 -2.42 16.64 -5.36
C GLN A 194 -1.09 17.34 -5.01
N LEU A 195 -0.87 17.67 -3.73
CA LEU A 195 0.41 18.23 -3.27
C LEU A 195 1.52 17.17 -3.32
N LEU A 196 1.25 15.98 -2.80
CA LEU A 196 2.19 14.86 -2.81
C LEU A 196 2.57 14.45 -4.23
N GLN A 197 1.61 14.48 -5.17
CA GLN A 197 1.86 14.16 -6.58
C GLN A 197 2.87 15.08 -7.26
N ARG A 198 3.03 16.32 -6.77
CA ARG A 198 4.02 17.27 -7.29
C ARG A 198 5.43 16.98 -6.80
N ARG A 199 5.58 16.16 -5.76
CA ARG A 199 6.88 15.73 -5.24
C ARG A 199 7.35 14.49 -6.02
N SER A 200 8.59 14.50 -6.48
CA SER A 200 9.16 13.40 -7.29
C SER A 200 9.44 12.12 -6.49
N ASP A 201 9.50 12.23 -5.17
CA ASP A 201 9.84 11.17 -4.21
C ASP A 201 8.60 10.45 -3.63
N SER A 202 7.39 10.89 -3.97
CA SER A 202 6.17 10.32 -3.41
C SER A 202 5.92 8.90 -3.92
N ALA A 203 5.90 7.94 -3.00
CA ALA A 203 5.53 6.56 -3.29
C ALA A 203 4.06 6.45 -3.76
N PRO A 204 3.75 5.59 -4.75
CA PRO A 204 2.40 5.44 -5.27
C PRO A 204 1.41 4.94 -4.21
N GLU A 205 1.85 4.17 -3.22
CA GLU A 205 1.04 3.71 -2.08
C GLU A 205 0.50 4.87 -1.24
N LEU A 206 1.30 5.93 -1.04
CA LEU A 206 0.89 7.11 -0.29
C LEU A 206 -0.16 7.90 -1.07
N LEU A 207 0.03 8.05 -2.38
CA LEU A 207 -0.96 8.69 -3.26
C LEU A 207 -2.26 7.87 -3.29
N ALA A 208 -2.17 6.54 -3.40
CA ALA A 208 -3.31 5.65 -3.33
C ALA A 208 -4.06 5.81 -2.01
N TYR A 209 -3.36 5.83 -0.88
CA TYR A 209 -3.94 6.01 0.45
C TYR A 209 -4.83 7.26 0.54
N HIS A 210 -4.35 8.40 0.03
CA HIS A 210 -5.11 9.65 0.05
C HIS A 210 -6.22 9.67 -1.00
N TYR A 211 -5.95 9.29 -2.26
CA TYR A 211 -6.99 9.29 -3.29
C TYR A 211 -8.13 8.31 -2.98
N VAL A 212 -7.85 7.14 -2.39
CA VAL A 212 -8.88 6.18 -1.94
C VAL A 212 -9.86 6.80 -0.95
N ARG A 213 -9.40 7.71 -0.09
CA ARG A 213 -10.20 8.41 0.93
C ARG A 213 -10.77 9.73 0.44
N SER A 214 -10.50 10.09 -0.80
CA SER A 214 -11.03 11.30 -1.43
C SER A 214 -12.33 10.99 -2.21
N SER A 215 -12.91 12.04 -2.80
CA SER A 215 -14.01 11.89 -3.76
C SER A 215 -13.52 11.71 -5.21
N ASP A 216 -12.20 11.68 -5.45
CA ASP A 216 -11.61 11.56 -6.78
C ASP A 216 -11.45 10.08 -7.16
N ARG A 217 -12.50 9.54 -7.79
CA ARG A 217 -12.61 8.11 -8.12
C ARG A 217 -11.58 7.68 -9.17
N LEU A 218 -11.24 8.54 -10.13
CA LEU A 218 -10.31 8.20 -11.21
C LEU A 218 -8.87 8.14 -10.72
N ASN A 219 -8.42 9.15 -9.95
CA ASN A 219 -7.09 9.08 -9.36
C ASN A 219 -7.00 7.96 -8.32
N ALA A 220 -8.10 7.64 -7.63
CA ALA A 220 -8.11 6.48 -6.74
C ALA A 220 -7.80 5.18 -7.50
N ILE A 221 -8.39 4.93 -8.67
CA ILE A 221 -8.06 3.75 -9.50
C ILE A 221 -6.60 3.80 -9.96
N ARG A 222 -6.20 4.92 -10.59
CA ARG A 222 -4.84 5.10 -11.15
C ARG A 222 -3.76 4.80 -10.13
N TYR A 223 -3.88 5.36 -8.93
CA TYR A 223 -2.86 5.18 -7.90
C TYR A 223 -2.96 3.85 -7.16
N THR A 224 -4.14 3.24 -7.03
CA THR A 224 -4.21 1.86 -6.53
C THR A 224 -3.55 0.87 -7.49
N LEU A 225 -3.69 1.05 -8.80
CA LEU A 225 -2.97 0.24 -9.80
C LEU A 225 -1.46 0.46 -9.74
N ALA A 226 -1.02 1.72 -9.64
CA ALA A 226 0.40 2.03 -9.51
C ALA A 226 1.01 1.46 -8.21
N ALA A 227 0.29 1.55 -7.10
CA ALA A 227 0.69 0.98 -5.81
C ALA A 227 0.76 -0.55 -5.87
N ALA A 228 -0.20 -1.20 -6.53
CA ALA A 228 -0.21 -2.64 -6.73
C ALA A 228 1.00 -3.10 -7.54
N GLN A 229 1.28 -2.41 -8.65
CA GLN A 229 2.41 -2.70 -9.53
C GLN A 229 3.75 -2.51 -8.80
N HIS A 230 3.93 -1.38 -8.13
CA HIS A 230 5.15 -1.10 -7.37
C HIS A 230 5.36 -2.11 -6.22
N SER A 231 4.28 -2.50 -5.53
CA SER A 231 4.35 -3.55 -4.50
C SER A 231 4.70 -4.93 -5.10
N ALA A 232 4.17 -5.26 -6.28
CA ALA A 232 4.48 -6.52 -6.97
C ALA A 232 5.95 -6.59 -7.43
N GLU A 233 6.49 -5.48 -7.96
CA GLU A 233 7.90 -5.37 -8.36
C GLU A 233 8.87 -5.54 -7.19
N ASN A 234 8.45 -5.13 -5.99
CA ASN A 234 9.20 -5.29 -4.75
C ASN A 234 8.88 -6.60 -3.99
N TRP A 235 8.17 -7.54 -4.62
CA TRP A 235 7.78 -8.84 -4.05
C TRP A 235 6.91 -8.75 -2.78
N ALA A 236 6.29 -7.60 -2.53
CA ALA A 236 5.31 -7.41 -1.46
C ALA A 236 3.94 -7.96 -1.89
N ASN A 237 3.87 -9.26 -2.17
CA ASN A 237 2.74 -9.91 -2.85
C ASN A 237 1.40 -9.69 -2.14
N ALA A 238 1.35 -9.81 -0.81
CA ALA A 238 0.11 -9.57 -0.04
C ALA A 238 -0.38 -8.12 -0.17
N THR A 239 0.54 -7.16 -0.15
CA THR A 239 0.24 -5.73 -0.34
C THR A 239 -0.23 -5.45 -1.77
N ALA A 240 0.42 -6.07 -2.77
CA ALA A 240 0.04 -5.95 -4.16
C ALA A 240 -1.38 -6.46 -4.42
N LEU A 241 -1.73 -7.65 -3.87
CA LEU A 241 -3.08 -8.20 -3.96
C LEU A 241 -4.12 -7.27 -3.34
N ALA A 242 -3.85 -6.75 -2.13
CA ALA A 242 -4.76 -5.80 -1.47
C ALA A 242 -4.99 -4.52 -2.30
N TRP A 243 -3.96 -4.02 -2.98
CA TRP A 243 -4.10 -2.86 -3.87
C TRP A 243 -4.85 -3.18 -5.16
N TYR A 244 -4.62 -4.34 -5.78
CA TYR A 244 -5.41 -4.78 -6.94
C TYR A 244 -6.88 -5.00 -6.58
N ASP A 245 -7.18 -5.59 -5.43
CA ASP A 245 -8.55 -5.75 -4.93
C ASP A 245 -9.22 -4.39 -4.70
N SER A 246 -8.49 -3.43 -4.11
CA SER A 246 -8.97 -2.06 -3.96
C SER A 246 -9.22 -1.39 -5.32
N ALA A 247 -8.40 -1.63 -6.35
CA ALA A 247 -8.60 -1.08 -7.68
C ALA A 247 -9.86 -1.67 -8.34
N LEU A 248 -10.05 -2.98 -8.25
CA LEU A 248 -11.23 -3.69 -8.77
C LEU A 248 -12.52 -3.23 -8.09
N ALA A 249 -12.54 -3.12 -6.75
CA ALA A 249 -13.70 -2.62 -6.02
C ALA A 249 -14.09 -1.18 -6.45
N LYS A 250 -13.11 -0.33 -6.77
CA LYS A 250 -13.36 1.02 -7.29
C LYS A 250 -13.92 1.00 -8.71
N LEU A 251 -13.42 0.12 -9.57
CA LEU A 251 -13.96 -0.09 -10.90
C LEU A 251 -15.40 -0.60 -10.85
N ASP A 252 -15.71 -1.49 -9.90
CA ASP A 252 -17.06 -2.02 -9.70
C ASP A 252 -18.05 -0.94 -9.24
N SER A 253 -17.56 0.07 -8.49
CA SER A 253 -18.40 1.22 -8.14
C SER A 253 -18.94 1.98 -9.36
N PHE A 254 -18.24 1.96 -10.51
CA PHE A 254 -18.71 2.60 -11.75
C PHE A 254 -19.82 1.82 -12.44
N VAL A 255 -20.03 0.55 -12.09
CA VAL A 255 -21.18 -0.23 -12.55
C VAL A 255 -22.45 0.19 -11.82
N VAL A 256 -22.33 0.50 -10.53
CA VAL A 256 -23.46 0.94 -9.68
C VAL A 256 -23.75 2.43 -9.90
N GLU A 257 -22.71 3.25 -9.95
CA GLU A 257 -22.76 4.69 -10.16
C GLU A 257 -21.92 5.06 -11.38
N PRO A 258 -22.53 5.10 -12.59
CA PRO A 258 -21.84 5.42 -13.83
C PRO A 258 -21.07 6.74 -13.76
N PRO A 259 -20.02 6.91 -14.59
CA PRO A 259 -19.24 8.14 -14.61
C PRO A 259 -20.11 9.39 -14.82
N THR A 260 -19.88 10.41 -14.00
CA THR A 260 -20.43 11.76 -14.23
C THR A 260 -19.85 12.39 -15.50
N ALA A 261 -20.51 13.42 -16.04
CA ALA A 261 -19.99 14.14 -17.22
C ALA A 261 -18.55 14.66 -17.02
N LEU A 262 -18.24 15.16 -15.82
CA LEU A 262 -16.89 15.61 -15.48
C LEU A 262 -15.88 14.44 -15.47
N GLU A 263 -16.25 13.29 -14.94
CA GLU A 263 -15.38 12.11 -14.94
C GLU A 263 -15.15 11.60 -16.36
N GLN A 264 -16.17 11.62 -17.22
CA GLN A 264 -16.03 11.28 -18.64
C GLN A 264 -15.04 12.21 -19.35
N GLU A 265 -15.14 13.52 -19.13
CA GLU A 265 -14.17 14.51 -19.64
C GLU A 265 -12.75 14.28 -19.10
N GLN A 266 -12.63 13.75 -17.87
CA GLN A 266 -11.35 13.40 -17.24
C GLN A 266 -10.81 12.01 -17.64
N GLY A 267 -11.49 11.33 -18.58
CA GLY A 267 -11.04 10.07 -19.17
C GLY A 267 -11.67 8.83 -18.58
N ALA A 268 -12.81 8.92 -17.89
CA ALA A 268 -13.60 7.76 -17.47
C ALA A 268 -14.46 7.18 -18.61
N SER A 269 -13.87 6.96 -19.79
CA SER A 269 -14.56 6.27 -20.87
C SER A 269 -14.73 4.78 -20.54
N ASP A 270 -15.74 4.14 -21.13
CA ASP A 270 -15.94 2.69 -20.97
C ASP A 270 -14.70 1.88 -21.40
N GLU A 271 -13.97 2.37 -22.41
CA GLU A 271 -12.68 1.82 -22.85
C GLU A 271 -11.63 1.94 -21.75
N GLN A 272 -11.41 3.14 -21.19
CA GLN A 272 -10.39 3.35 -20.16
C GLN A 272 -10.68 2.58 -18.87
N LEU A 273 -11.95 2.51 -18.44
CA LEU A 273 -12.36 1.72 -17.28
C LEU A 273 -12.14 0.22 -17.51
N ARG A 274 -12.42 -0.27 -18.74
CA ARG A 274 -12.14 -1.65 -19.12
C ARG A 274 -10.64 -1.94 -19.14
N ASP A 275 -9.82 -1.03 -19.65
CA ASP A 275 -8.37 -1.18 -19.69
C ASP A 275 -7.76 -1.22 -18.27
N TRP A 276 -8.24 -0.37 -17.36
CA TRP A 276 -7.86 -0.44 -15.95
C TRP A 276 -8.29 -1.76 -15.30
N ARG A 277 -9.46 -2.30 -15.66
CA ARG A 277 -9.90 -3.61 -15.17
C ARG A 277 -9.02 -4.75 -15.71
N VAL A 278 -8.69 -4.73 -17.00
CA VAL A 278 -7.76 -5.69 -17.62
C VAL A 278 -6.38 -5.62 -16.96
N ASN A 279 -5.87 -4.42 -16.69
CA ASN A 279 -4.62 -4.21 -15.98
C ASN A 279 -4.67 -4.79 -14.55
N ALA A 280 -5.73 -4.47 -13.78
CA ALA A 280 -5.90 -4.96 -12.42
C ALA A 280 -5.96 -6.48 -12.35
N LEU A 281 -6.80 -7.11 -13.18
CA LEU A 281 -6.95 -8.57 -13.23
C LEU A 281 -5.65 -9.24 -13.69
N GLY A 282 -5.01 -8.73 -14.74
CA GLY A 282 -3.77 -9.30 -15.26
C GLY A 282 -2.60 -9.24 -14.26
N GLY A 283 -2.52 -8.13 -13.52
CA GLY A 283 -1.55 -7.95 -12.44
C GLY A 283 -1.84 -8.85 -11.23
N ARG A 284 -3.09 -8.90 -10.78
CA ARG A 284 -3.53 -9.79 -9.67
C ARG A 284 -3.30 -11.25 -10.00
N ALA A 285 -3.60 -11.67 -11.24
CA ALA A 285 -3.34 -13.02 -11.73
C ALA A 285 -1.84 -13.38 -11.67
N ALA A 286 -0.97 -12.45 -12.09
CA ALA A 286 0.47 -12.67 -12.07
C ALA A 286 0.99 -12.86 -10.63
N VAL A 287 0.54 -12.04 -9.68
CA VAL A 287 0.91 -12.18 -8.27
C VAL A 287 0.38 -13.48 -7.67
N ASN A 288 -0.89 -13.83 -7.95
CA ASN A 288 -1.48 -15.10 -7.50
C ASN A 288 -0.72 -16.31 -8.04
N GLY A 289 -0.35 -16.31 -9.33
CA GLY A 289 0.46 -17.37 -9.93
C GLY A 289 1.84 -17.49 -9.27
N ALA A 290 2.50 -16.36 -9.02
CA ALA A 290 3.84 -16.34 -8.40
C ALA A 290 3.86 -16.91 -6.97
N ILE A 291 2.74 -16.83 -6.23
CA ILE A 291 2.61 -17.42 -4.88
C ILE A 291 1.91 -18.79 -4.87
N GLY A 292 1.62 -19.37 -6.04
CA GLY A 292 1.02 -20.69 -6.19
C GLY A 292 -0.50 -20.75 -6.04
N HIS A 293 -1.19 -19.60 -6.00
CA HIS A 293 -2.65 -19.52 -6.03
C HIS A 293 -3.17 -19.65 -7.47
N ASN A 294 -2.90 -20.80 -8.10
CA ASN A 294 -3.09 -21.01 -9.53
C ASN A 294 -4.57 -20.91 -9.96
N GLU A 295 -5.52 -21.31 -9.12
CA GLU A 295 -6.94 -21.20 -9.44
C GLU A 295 -7.40 -19.75 -9.56
N ALA A 296 -7.02 -18.90 -8.61
CA ALA A 296 -7.30 -17.47 -8.68
C ALA A 296 -6.63 -16.80 -9.89
N ALA A 297 -5.41 -17.22 -10.24
CA ALA A 297 -4.73 -16.73 -11.44
C ALA A 297 -5.43 -17.14 -12.74
N ILE A 298 -5.92 -18.38 -12.83
CA ILE A 298 -6.70 -18.88 -13.95
C ILE A 298 -7.98 -18.06 -14.12
N ASP A 299 -8.74 -17.87 -13.04
CA ASP A 299 -10.01 -17.13 -13.06
C ASP A 299 -9.82 -15.69 -13.55
N ASP A 300 -8.77 -15.02 -13.09
CA ASP A 300 -8.45 -13.65 -13.50
C ASP A 300 -7.99 -13.58 -14.97
N TYR A 301 -7.13 -14.50 -15.42
CA TYR A 301 -6.69 -14.52 -16.83
C TYR A 301 -7.84 -14.84 -17.80
N GLN A 302 -8.77 -15.71 -17.41
CA GLN A 302 -9.98 -15.97 -18.21
C GLN A 302 -10.84 -14.71 -18.33
N GLN A 303 -11.04 -13.97 -17.24
CA GLN A 303 -11.75 -12.69 -17.28
C GLN A 303 -11.02 -11.65 -18.14
N VAL A 304 -9.70 -11.60 -18.08
CA VAL A 304 -8.89 -10.72 -18.96
C VAL A 304 -9.14 -11.07 -20.43
N LEU A 305 -9.06 -12.35 -20.80
CA LEU A 305 -9.27 -12.78 -22.19
C LEU A 305 -10.67 -12.43 -22.70
N GLN A 306 -11.69 -12.56 -21.85
CA GLN A 306 -13.06 -12.14 -22.18
C GLN A 306 -13.13 -10.62 -22.40
N LEU A 307 -12.66 -9.82 -21.45
CA LEU A 307 -12.78 -8.36 -21.49
C LEU A 307 -11.93 -7.70 -22.58
N TYR A 308 -10.71 -8.20 -22.77
CA TYR A 308 -9.78 -7.66 -23.77
C TYR A 308 -10.09 -8.18 -25.17
N GLY A 309 -10.50 -9.45 -25.31
CA GLY A 309 -10.83 -10.06 -26.61
C GLY A 309 -12.03 -9.42 -27.31
N ASP A 310 -12.98 -8.89 -26.54
CA ASP A 310 -14.16 -8.19 -27.07
C ASP A 310 -13.85 -6.75 -27.56
N GLN A 311 -12.60 -6.27 -27.42
CA GLN A 311 -12.23 -4.93 -27.86
C GLN A 311 -11.97 -4.86 -29.37
N PRO A 312 -12.47 -3.83 -30.09
CA PRO A 312 -12.22 -3.68 -31.54
C PRO A 312 -10.73 -3.56 -31.92
N ASN A 313 -9.91 -3.08 -31.00
CA ASN A 313 -8.48 -2.81 -31.14
C ASN A 313 -7.62 -3.82 -30.36
N ALA A 314 -8.17 -4.96 -29.94
CA ALA A 314 -7.42 -5.99 -29.23
C ALA A 314 -6.24 -6.48 -30.09
N SER A 315 -5.03 -6.36 -29.54
CA SER A 315 -3.81 -6.82 -30.20
C SER A 315 -3.77 -8.36 -30.19
N PRO A 316 -3.65 -9.03 -31.35
CA PRO A 316 -3.51 -10.48 -31.39
C PRO A 316 -2.30 -10.99 -30.62
N VAL A 317 -1.22 -10.20 -30.58
CA VAL A 317 0.00 -10.52 -29.83
C VAL A 317 -0.25 -10.44 -28.31
N ASP A 318 -0.99 -9.43 -27.84
CA ASP A 318 -1.28 -9.29 -26.40
C ASP A 318 -2.29 -10.35 -25.94
N LEU A 319 -3.29 -10.67 -26.76
CA LEU A 319 -4.21 -11.79 -26.50
C LEU A 319 -3.46 -13.13 -26.42
N ALA A 320 -2.53 -13.38 -27.35
CA ALA A 320 -1.67 -14.55 -27.29
C ALA A 320 -0.82 -14.56 -26.00
N ALA A 321 -0.26 -13.41 -25.60
CA ALA A 321 0.47 -13.31 -24.35
C ALA A 321 -0.38 -13.67 -23.11
N TYR A 322 -1.65 -13.28 -23.08
CA TYR A 322 -2.57 -13.70 -22.02
C TYR A 322 -2.91 -15.19 -22.08
N HIS A 323 -3.09 -15.76 -23.27
CA HIS A 323 -3.26 -17.22 -23.45
C HIS A 323 -2.05 -18.00 -22.93
N ARG A 324 -0.82 -17.54 -23.19
CA ARG A 324 0.38 -18.15 -22.61
C ARG A 324 0.41 -18.02 -21.09
N LYS A 325 0.10 -16.84 -20.53
CA LYS A 325 0.06 -16.66 -19.07
C LYS A 325 -0.98 -17.57 -18.40
N LEU A 326 -2.13 -17.75 -19.04
CA LEU A 326 -3.15 -18.72 -18.62
C LEU A 326 -2.61 -20.17 -18.70
N ALA A 327 -1.89 -20.51 -19.77
CA ALA A 327 -1.26 -21.83 -19.91
C ALA A 327 -0.22 -22.11 -18.81
N ILE A 328 0.55 -21.10 -18.39
CA ILE A 328 1.48 -21.20 -17.26
C ILE A 328 0.73 -21.55 -15.98
N ALA A 329 -0.37 -20.84 -15.69
CA ALA A 329 -1.17 -21.10 -14.50
C ALA A 329 -1.80 -22.52 -14.52
N TYR A 330 -2.26 -22.99 -15.68
CA TYR A 330 -2.72 -24.38 -15.84
C TYR A 330 -1.59 -25.40 -15.66
N HIS A 331 -0.41 -25.14 -16.23
CA HIS A 331 0.77 -25.98 -16.04
C HIS A 331 1.15 -26.12 -14.56
N ASP A 332 1.17 -25.00 -13.83
CA ASP A 332 1.54 -24.98 -12.42
C ASP A 332 0.47 -25.64 -11.52
N LYS A 333 -0.79 -25.67 -11.98
CA LYS A 333 -1.88 -26.47 -11.40
C LYS A 333 -1.76 -27.97 -11.72
N GLY A 334 -0.99 -28.36 -12.74
CA GLY A 334 -0.90 -29.72 -13.26
C GLY A 334 -1.98 -30.09 -14.29
N ALA A 335 -2.72 -29.09 -14.79
CA ALA A 335 -3.76 -29.22 -15.81
C ALA A 335 -3.14 -29.09 -17.21
N PHE A 336 -2.38 -30.10 -17.63
CA PHE A 336 -1.53 -30.00 -18.81
C PHE A 336 -2.29 -29.94 -20.15
N ASP A 337 -3.45 -30.60 -20.24
CA ASP A 337 -4.26 -30.58 -21.46
C ASP A 337 -4.88 -29.19 -21.68
N GLU A 338 -5.35 -28.56 -20.60
CA GLU A 338 -5.84 -27.19 -20.60
C GLU A 338 -4.72 -26.18 -20.91
N ALA A 339 -3.51 -26.43 -20.40
CA ALA A 339 -2.34 -25.62 -20.74
C ALA A 339 -2.01 -25.67 -22.24
N LEU A 340 -2.02 -26.86 -22.85
CA LEU A 340 -1.82 -27.00 -24.30
C LEU A 340 -2.94 -26.36 -25.09
N ALA A 341 -4.20 -26.53 -24.68
CA ALA A 341 -5.35 -25.90 -25.33
C ALA A 341 -5.25 -24.37 -25.30
N ALA A 342 -4.83 -23.78 -24.18
CA ALA A 342 -4.59 -22.34 -24.07
C ALA A 342 -3.46 -21.88 -25.01
N LEU A 343 -2.36 -22.62 -25.10
CA LEU A 343 -1.27 -22.32 -26.05
C LEU A 343 -1.73 -22.41 -27.52
N ASP A 344 -2.58 -23.38 -27.87
CA ASP A 344 -3.11 -23.54 -29.22
C ASP A 344 -4.01 -22.37 -29.65
N GLN A 345 -4.81 -21.81 -28.72
CA GLN A 345 -5.54 -20.57 -28.96
C GLN A 345 -4.59 -19.40 -29.23
N GLY A 346 -3.52 -19.27 -28.44
CA GLY A 346 -2.47 -18.28 -28.66
C GLY A 346 -1.76 -18.43 -30.01
N PHE A 347 -1.40 -19.64 -30.43
CA PHE A 347 -0.79 -19.89 -31.73
C PHE A 347 -1.69 -19.50 -32.90
N THR A 348 -3.01 -19.71 -32.78
CA THR A 348 -3.98 -19.29 -33.80
C THR A 348 -3.90 -17.77 -34.02
N LEU A 349 -3.86 -16.99 -32.94
CA LEU A 349 -3.74 -15.53 -32.97
C LEU A 349 -2.39 -15.05 -33.52
N LEU A 350 -1.33 -15.83 -33.32
CA LEU A 350 0.02 -15.52 -33.78
C LEU A 350 0.28 -15.90 -35.25
N THR A 351 -0.68 -16.51 -35.95
CA THR A 351 -0.51 -16.89 -37.35
C THR A 351 -0.20 -15.67 -38.22
N GLY A 352 0.98 -15.67 -38.86
CA GLY A 352 1.46 -14.55 -39.70
C GLY A 352 2.06 -13.37 -38.92
N GLN A 353 2.14 -13.43 -37.60
CA GLN A 353 2.77 -12.39 -36.77
C GLN A 353 4.28 -12.60 -36.69
N GLN A 354 5.06 -11.51 -36.76
CA GLN A 354 6.49 -11.50 -36.46
C GLN A 354 6.71 -10.99 -35.04
N SER A 355 6.64 -11.88 -34.05
CA SER A 355 6.73 -11.53 -32.63
C SER A 355 7.51 -12.57 -31.84
N ALA A 356 8.30 -12.12 -30.85
CA ALA A 356 8.94 -12.98 -29.86
C ALA A 356 7.93 -13.87 -29.09
N GLU A 357 6.66 -13.47 -29.10
CA GLU A 357 5.59 -14.24 -28.47
C GLU A 357 5.40 -15.63 -29.10
N VAL A 358 5.73 -15.81 -30.38
CA VAL A 358 5.77 -17.12 -31.05
C VAL A 358 6.80 -18.03 -30.38
N GLY A 359 8.01 -17.53 -30.15
CA GLY A 359 9.07 -18.25 -29.45
C GLY A 359 8.66 -18.63 -28.03
N ARG A 360 8.02 -17.70 -27.29
CA ARG A 360 7.54 -17.96 -25.93
C ARG A 360 6.45 -19.03 -25.87
N HIS A 361 5.54 -19.09 -26.85
CA HIS A 361 4.53 -20.15 -26.90
C HIS A 361 5.15 -21.52 -27.15
N HIS A 362 6.12 -21.60 -28.06
CA HIS A 362 6.86 -22.83 -28.31
C HIS A 362 7.67 -23.30 -27.10
N LEU A 363 8.32 -22.37 -26.38
CA LEU A 363 9.01 -22.66 -25.12
C LEU A 363 8.06 -23.31 -24.10
N TRP A 364 6.92 -22.67 -23.83
CA TRP A 364 5.96 -23.19 -22.86
C TRP A 364 5.28 -24.47 -23.32
N ARG A 365 5.03 -24.65 -24.63
CA ARG A 365 4.59 -25.94 -25.18
C ARG A 365 5.62 -27.04 -24.87
N GLY A 366 6.91 -26.75 -25.06
CA GLY A 366 8.00 -27.65 -24.72
C GLY A 366 8.01 -28.02 -23.23
N MET A 367 7.81 -27.04 -22.34
CA MET A 367 7.72 -27.29 -20.89
C MET A 367 6.56 -28.21 -20.53
N VAL A 368 5.37 -27.93 -21.06
CA VAL A 368 4.17 -28.75 -20.78
C VAL A 368 4.34 -30.18 -21.30
N LEU A 369 4.78 -30.35 -22.55
CA LEU A 369 5.01 -31.67 -23.15
C LEU A 369 6.08 -32.47 -22.39
N PHE A 370 7.14 -31.81 -21.93
CA PHE A 370 8.17 -32.46 -21.12
C PHE A 370 7.59 -33.00 -19.81
N ARG A 371 6.70 -32.25 -19.14
CA ARG A 371 6.01 -32.71 -17.92
C ARG A 371 5.03 -33.85 -18.17
N GLN A 372 4.47 -33.95 -19.37
CA GLN A 372 3.64 -35.09 -19.80
C GLN A 372 4.47 -36.31 -20.20
N GLY A 373 5.80 -36.20 -20.31
CA GLY A 373 6.67 -37.29 -20.75
C GLY A 373 6.81 -37.41 -22.28
N GLU A 374 6.28 -36.47 -23.04
CA GLU A 374 6.36 -36.42 -24.51
C GLU A 374 7.70 -35.84 -24.97
N VAL A 375 8.80 -36.52 -24.63
CA VAL A 375 10.18 -36.00 -24.71
C VAL A 375 10.56 -35.52 -26.11
N ALA A 376 10.21 -36.26 -27.16
CA ALA A 376 10.56 -35.90 -28.55
C ALA A 376 9.81 -34.65 -29.03
N ALA A 377 8.51 -34.55 -28.69
CA ALA A 377 7.70 -33.38 -29.03
C ALA A 377 8.13 -32.15 -28.22
N ALA A 378 8.51 -32.34 -26.95
CA ALA A 378 9.07 -31.30 -26.11
C ALA A 378 10.36 -30.70 -26.69
N LEU A 379 11.28 -31.56 -27.15
CA LEU A 379 12.53 -31.12 -27.78
C LEU A 379 12.26 -30.31 -29.05
N ALA A 380 11.39 -30.83 -29.93
CA ALA A 380 11.02 -30.14 -31.16
C ALA A 380 10.39 -28.77 -30.88
N ALA A 381 9.51 -28.67 -29.88
CA ALA A 381 8.92 -27.40 -29.47
C ALA A 381 9.98 -26.43 -28.91
N ALA A 382 10.90 -26.89 -28.07
CA ALA A 382 11.97 -26.05 -27.54
C ALA A 382 12.92 -25.54 -28.65
N GLN A 383 13.20 -26.34 -29.68
CA GLN A 383 13.98 -25.94 -30.84
C GLN A 383 13.26 -24.89 -31.70
N GLN A 384 11.95 -25.07 -31.93
CA GLN A 384 11.14 -24.04 -32.58
C GLN A 384 11.14 -22.74 -31.78
N GLY A 385 11.08 -22.82 -30.44
CA GLY A 385 11.14 -21.65 -29.56
C GLY A 385 12.32 -20.76 -29.87
N VAL A 386 13.53 -21.33 -29.89
CA VAL A 386 14.78 -20.62 -30.23
C VAL A 386 14.74 -20.03 -31.64
N ALA A 387 14.21 -20.78 -32.62
CA ALA A 387 14.21 -20.35 -34.03
C ALA A 387 13.30 -19.14 -34.33
N HIS A 388 12.32 -18.85 -33.46
CA HIS A 388 11.31 -17.80 -33.66
C HIS A 388 11.58 -16.51 -32.87
N PHE A 389 12.67 -16.40 -32.12
CA PHE A 389 13.04 -15.12 -31.52
C PHE A 389 13.61 -14.16 -32.58
N PRO A 390 13.19 -12.88 -32.58
CA PRO A 390 13.66 -11.91 -33.56
C PRO A 390 15.14 -11.54 -33.31
N GLN A 391 15.86 -11.15 -34.38
CA GLN A 391 17.29 -10.76 -34.32
C GLN A 391 17.60 -9.53 -33.44
N ARG A 392 16.57 -8.78 -32.98
CA ARG A 392 16.72 -7.66 -32.03
C ARG A 392 16.25 -8.13 -30.66
N GLU A 393 17.15 -8.73 -29.91
CA GLU A 393 16.83 -9.38 -28.65
C GLU A 393 16.89 -8.37 -27.50
N SER A 394 15.75 -8.09 -26.87
CA SER A 394 15.72 -7.38 -25.59
C SER A 394 16.27 -8.27 -24.47
N ALA A 395 16.61 -7.70 -23.31
CA ALA A 395 16.99 -8.50 -22.14
C ALA A 395 15.91 -9.51 -21.71
N ALA A 396 14.64 -9.26 -22.02
CA ALA A 396 13.57 -10.23 -21.80
C ALA A 396 13.66 -11.39 -22.82
N ASP A 397 13.83 -11.08 -24.10
CA ASP A 397 13.94 -12.09 -25.15
C ASP A 397 15.19 -12.98 -24.94
N LEU A 398 16.32 -12.39 -24.55
CA LEU A 398 17.54 -13.12 -24.21
C LEU A 398 17.32 -14.12 -23.07
N ARG A 399 16.55 -13.75 -22.04
CA ARG A 399 16.20 -14.65 -20.92
C ARG A 399 15.29 -15.80 -21.38
N ASP A 400 14.34 -15.53 -22.27
CA ASP A 400 13.45 -16.55 -22.82
C ASP A 400 14.22 -17.54 -23.72
N ILE A 401 15.15 -17.04 -24.56
CA ILE A 401 16.06 -17.88 -25.37
C ILE A 401 16.94 -18.75 -24.47
N ALA A 402 17.54 -18.16 -23.42
CA ALA A 402 18.35 -18.89 -22.46
C ALA A 402 17.55 -20.01 -21.79
N GLN A 403 16.27 -19.75 -21.44
CA GLN A 403 15.38 -20.74 -20.83
C GLN A 403 15.04 -21.87 -21.82
N ALA A 404 14.86 -21.57 -23.10
CA ALA A 404 14.65 -22.59 -24.13
C ALA A 404 15.85 -23.51 -24.30
N TYR A 405 17.07 -22.96 -24.35
CA TYR A 405 18.30 -23.76 -24.36
C TYR A 405 18.48 -24.58 -23.07
N ASN A 406 18.14 -24.03 -21.91
CA ASN A 406 18.19 -24.78 -20.66
C ASN A 406 17.24 -25.99 -20.68
N LEU A 407 16.02 -25.81 -21.22
CA LEU A 407 15.06 -26.90 -21.40
C LEU A 407 15.60 -27.97 -22.37
N GLN A 408 16.21 -27.57 -23.48
CA GLN A 408 16.85 -28.50 -24.41
C GLN A 408 17.94 -29.32 -23.71
N GLY A 409 18.82 -28.68 -22.92
CA GLY A 409 19.88 -29.38 -22.18
C GLY A 409 19.33 -30.44 -21.22
N ILE A 410 18.28 -30.10 -20.46
CA ILE A 410 17.58 -31.06 -19.58
C ILE A 410 17.00 -32.23 -20.39
N ILE A 411 16.38 -31.95 -21.53
CA ILE A 411 15.80 -32.99 -22.40
C ILE A 411 16.89 -33.91 -22.97
N TYR A 412 18.01 -33.35 -23.45
CA TYR A 412 19.14 -34.12 -23.96
C TYR A 412 19.77 -35.02 -22.90
N LEU A 413 19.86 -34.57 -21.64
CA LEU A 413 20.28 -35.44 -20.53
C LEU A 413 19.33 -36.63 -20.33
N ASN A 414 18.02 -36.40 -20.40
CA ASN A 414 17.02 -37.48 -20.32
C ASN A 414 17.13 -38.47 -21.49
N LEU A 415 17.61 -38.03 -22.65
CA LEU A 415 17.87 -38.85 -23.83
C LEU A 415 19.28 -39.49 -23.84
N ALA A 416 20.08 -39.31 -22.78
CA ALA A 416 21.48 -39.74 -22.69
C ALA A 416 22.38 -39.17 -23.81
N GLN A 417 22.05 -37.97 -24.31
CA GLN A 417 22.80 -37.23 -25.32
C GLN A 417 23.70 -36.17 -24.65
N THR A 418 24.73 -36.64 -23.94
CA THR A 418 25.55 -35.78 -23.06
C THR A 418 26.24 -34.62 -23.80
N ALA A 419 26.72 -34.84 -25.03
CA ALA A 419 27.40 -33.79 -25.79
C ALA A 419 26.45 -32.64 -26.18
N ASP A 420 25.24 -32.98 -26.64
CA ASP A 420 24.21 -32.01 -27.01
C ASP A 420 23.67 -31.28 -25.76
N ALA A 421 23.57 -31.99 -24.63
CA ALA A 421 23.19 -31.40 -23.36
C ALA A 421 24.17 -30.30 -22.90
N ILE A 422 25.47 -30.59 -22.92
CA ILE A 422 26.52 -29.62 -22.55
C ILE A 422 26.44 -28.41 -23.48
N ALA A 423 26.38 -28.63 -24.80
CA ALA A 423 26.30 -27.55 -25.77
C ALA A 423 25.06 -26.65 -25.54
N ALA A 424 23.90 -27.23 -25.24
CA ALA A 424 22.69 -26.48 -24.95
C ALA A 424 22.81 -25.67 -23.64
N HIS A 425 23.35 -26.25 -22.57
CA HIS A 425 23.55 -25.51 -21.31
C HIS A 425 24.61 -24.40 -21.43
N GLU A 426 25.65 -24.59 -22.24
CA GLU A 426 26.63 -23.54 -22.55
C GLU A 426 25.97 -22.35 -23.28
N GLN A 427 25.10 -22.62 -24.27
CA GLN A 427 24.31 -21.57 -24.93
C GLN A 427 23.40 -20.86 -23.93
N SER A 428 22.69 -21.61 -23.08
CA SER A 428 21.85 -21.01 -22.02
C SER A 428 22.64 -20.04 -21.13
N CYS A 429 23.84 -20.44 -20.68
CA CYS A 429 24.72 -19.58 -19.90
C CYS A 429 25.16 -18.34 -20.68
N ALA A 430 25.48 -18.47 -21.97
CA ALA A 430 25.88 -17.35 -22.81
C ALA A 430 24.76 -16.30 -22.92
N TYR A 431 23.53 -16.72 -23.15
CA TYR A 431 22.38 -15.82 -23.23
C TYR A 431 22.03 -15.18 -21.87
N TYR A 432 22.10 -15.92 -20.76
CA TYR A 432 21.90 -15.31 -19.44
C TYR A 432 22.96 -14.26 -19.08
N ARG A 433 24.22 -14.44 -19.51
CA ARG A 433 25.26 -13.41 -19.37
C ARG A 433 24.96 -12.17 -20.21
N GLN A 434 24.53 -12.35 -21.45
CA GLN A 434 24.15 -11.23 -22.32
C GLN A 434 22.94 -10.46 -21.76
N ALA A 435 22.02 -11.15 -21.10
CA ALA A 435 20.86 -10.55 -20.46
C ALA A 435 21.14 -9.88 -19.10
N ASP A 436 22.37 -9.97 -18.59
CA ASP A 436 22.75 -9.55 -17.23
C ASP A 436 21.84 -10.14 -16.13
N TYR A 437 21.48 -11.43 -16.27
CA TYR A 437 20.53 -12.10 -15.38
C TYR A 437 21.20 -13.22 -14.57
N LEU A 438 21.84 -12.82 -13.45
CA LEU A 438 22.58 -13.73 -12.57
C LEU A 438 21.78 -14.94 -12.04
N PRO A 439 20.52 -14.82 -11.59
CA PRO A 439 19.78 -15.98 -11.08
C PRO A 439 19.55 -17.07 -12.13
N GLY A 440 19.38 -16.68 -13.39
CA GLY A 440 19.29 -17.62 -14.50
C GLY A 440 20.62 -18.28 -14.81
N LEU A 441 21.70 -17.49 -14.79
CA LEU A 441 23.06 -17.98 -15.02
C LEU A 441 23.46 -19.05 -13.98
N GLU A 442 23.24 -18.79 -12.69
CA GLU A 442 23.54 -19.75 -11.62
C GLU A 442 22.80 -21.09 -11.81
N ARG A 443 21.52 -21.02 -12.21
CA ARG A 443 20.72 -22.21 -12.50
C ARG A 443 21.25 -22.97 -13.72
N ALA A 444 21.60 -22.27 -14.80
CA ALA A 444 22.13 -22.89 -16.00
C ALA A 444 23.49 -23.55 -15.74
N THR A 445 24.36 -22.91 -14.95
CA THR A 445 25.67 -23.45 -14.59
C THR A 445 25.61 -24.67 -13.67
N SER A 446 24.56 -24.82 -12.87
CA SER A 446 24.40 -26.02 -12.02
C SER A 446 23.91 -27.26 -12.79
N ASN A 447 23.43 -27.07 -14.02
CA ASN A 447 23.07 -28.14 -14.95
C ASN A 447 24.21 -28.57 -15.88
N LEU A 448 25.32 -27.82 -15.91
CA LEU A 448 26.60 -28.21 -16.53
C LEU A 448 27.39 -29.10 -15.56
#